data_AF-W2U061-F1
#
_entry.id   AF-W2U061-F1
#
_cell.length_a   1.000
_cell.length_b   1.000
_cell.length_c   1.000
_cell.angle_alpha   90.00
_cell.angle_beta   90.00
_cell.angle_gamma   90.00
#
_symmetry.space_group_name_H-M   'P 1'
#
loop_
_entity.id
_entity.type
_entity.pdbx_description
1 polymer ?
#
loop_
_entity_poly.entity_id
_entity_poly.type
_entity_poly.pdbx_seq_one_letter_code
_entity_poly.pdbx_strand_id
1 'polypeptide(L)'
;MGVPSVTTNLSGFGCFINEHVTDAKSYGIHVVDRRFKGADESINELADGLYEFTCLSRRQRIIVRNRTERLSELLDWKTLSIFYRDARRMALKKTHPDLEMRLSDAVTFMPRPISAPGTPSVSGPTTPHESDSEDDSEQDEYEQQLWNEK
;
A
#
# COMPACT_ATOMS: atom_id res chain seq x y z
N MET A 1 -13.14 -0.44 3.89
CA MET A 1 -14.44 -1.15 3.72
C MET A 1 -14.29 -2.62 3.32
N GLY A 2 -13.14 -3.07 2.80
CA GLY A 2 -12.85 -4.50 2.59
C GLY A 2 -13.73 -5.20 1.55
N VAL A 3 -14.43 -4.46 0.69
CA VAL A 3 -15.35 -5.04 -0.28
C VAL A 3 -14.60 -5.33 -1.58
N PRO A 4 -14.57 -6.59 -2.05
CA PRO A 4 -13.98 -6.93 -3.35
C PRO A 4 -14.62 -6.13 -4.47
N SER A 5 -13.85 -5.76 -5.48
CA SER A 5 -14.31 -4.87 -6.56
C SER A 5 -13.80 -5.30 -7.93
N VAL A 6 -14.54 -4.91 -8.95
CA VAL A 6 -14.13 -5.06 -10.35
C VAL A 6 -13.86 -3.67 -10.91
N THR A 7 -12.74 -3.52 -11.60
CA THR A 7 -12.34 -2.30 -12.29
C THR A 7 -11.70 -2.64 -13.64
N THR A 8 -11.17 -1.65 -14.35
CA THR A 8 -10.54 -1.84 -15.66
C THR A 8 -9.16 -1.20 -15.71
N ASN A 9 -8.29 -1.69 -16.60
CA ASN A 9 -6.97 -1.10 -16.87
C ASN A 9 -7.00 0.22 -17.67
N LEU A 10 -8.19 0.83 -17.82
CA LEU A 10 -8.38 2.21 -18.31
C LEU A 10 -8.79 3.17 -17.19
N SER A 11 -9.20 2.64 -16.03
CA SER A 11 -9.52 3.45 -14.86
C SER A 11 -8.24 3.87 -14.14
N GLY A 12 -8.22 5.09 -13.57
CA GLY A 12 -7.07 5.54 -12.78
C GLY A 12 -6.76 4.61 -11.61
N PHE A 13 -7.80 4.12 -10.92
CA PHE A 13 -7.65 3.14 -9.84
C PHE A 13 -7.06 1.81 -10.33
N GLY A 14 -7.59 1.24 -11.42
CA GLY A 14 -7.10 -0.03 -11.96
C GLY A 14 -5.67 0.07 -12.48
N CYS A 15 -5.30 1.19 -13.12
CA CYS A 15 -3.91 1.47 -13.50
C CYS A 15 -3.00 1.52 -12.27
N PHE A 16 -3.39 2.27 -11.23
CA PHE A 16 -2.61 2.39 -10.00
C PHE A 16 -2.40 1.01 -9.33
N ILE A 17 -3.46 0.21 -9.22
CA ILE A 17 -3.39 -1.13 -8.62
C ILE A 17 -2.47 -2.06 -9.42
N ASN A 18 -2.60 -2.09 -10.76
CA ASN A 18 -1.74 -2.94 -11.59
C ASN A 18 -0.25 -2.58 -11.49
N GLU A 19 0.07 -1.31 -11.22
CA GLU A 19 1.45 -0.84 -11.07
C GLU A 19 2.02 -1.11 -9.67
N HIS A 20 1.19 -1.04 -8.62
CA HIS A 20 1.65 -1.05 -7.23
C HIS A 20 1.35 -2.35 -6.46
N VAL A 21 0.47 -3.21 -6.97
CA VAL A 21 0.04 -4.44 -6.28
C VAL A 21 0.30 -5.65 -7.17
N THR A 22 1.22 -6.50 -6.73
CA THR A 22 1.45 -7.80 -7.38
C THR A 22 0.26 -8.71 -7.10
N ASP A 23 -0.33 -9.26 -8.16
CA ASP A 23 -1.52 -10.12 -8.09
C ASP A 23 -2.73 -9.49 -7.35
N ALA A 24 -3.29 -8.44 -7.95
CA ALA A 24 -4.46 -7.73 -7.45
C ALA A 24 -5.69 -8.65 -7.20
N LYS A 25 -5.82 -9.76 -7.95
CA LYS A 25 -6.94 -10.70 -7.84
C LYS A 25 -6.94 -11.39 -6.48
N SER A 26 -5.77 -11.72 -5.92
CA SER A 26 -5.64 -12.29 -4.57
C SER A 26 -6.12 -11.36 -3.45
N TYR A 27 -6.09 -10.05 -3.69
CA TYR A 27 -6.59 -8.99 -2.81
C TYR A 27 -8.04 -8.59 -3.12
N GLY A 28 -8.76 -9.37 -3.93
CA GLY A 28 -10.16 -9.12 -4.26
C GLY A 28 -10.38 -7.96 -5.22
N ILE A 29 -9.34 -7.51 -5.94
CA ILE A 29 -9.45 -6.49 -6.99
C ILE A 29 -9.28 -7.17 -8.34
N HIS A 30 -10.37 -7.29 -9.07
CA HIS A 30 -10.36 -7.83 -10.42
C HIS A 30 -10.22 -6.69 -11.44
N VAL A 31 -9.11 -6.65 -12.16
CA VAL A 31 -8.84 -5.60 -13.16
C VAL A 31 -9.03 -6.19 -14.55
N VAL A 32 -10.17 -5.93 -15.18
CA VAL A 32 -10.50 -6.40 -16.52
C VAL A 32 -9.70 -5.65 -17.57
N ASP A 33 -9.13 -6.37 -18.55
CA ASP A 33 -8.45 -5.75 -19.67
C ASP A 33 -9.43 -5.18 -20.68
N ARG A 34 -9.48 -3.84 -20.76
CA ARG A 34 -10.25 -3.06 -21.73
C ARG A 34 -9.36 -2.27 -22.69
N ARG A 35 -8.04 -2.37 -22.56
CA ARG A 35 -7.07 -1.58 -23.34
C ARG A 35 -6.46 -2.38 -24.47
N PHE A 36 -6.21 -3.67 -24.26
CA PHE A 36 -5.49 -4.52 -25.21
C PHE A 36 -6.32 -5.70 -25.75
N LYS A 37 -7.58 -5.82 -25.30
CA LYS A 37 -8.53 -6.86 -25.74
C LYS A 37 -9.74 -6.29 -26.48
N GLY A 38 -10.37 -7.14 -27.28
CA GLY A 38 -11.64 -6.84 -27.94
C GLY A 38 -12.80 -6.73 -26.93
N ALA A 39 -13.91 -6.11 -27.34
CA ALA A 39 -15.06 -5.93 -26.45
C ALA A 39 -15.63 -7.26 -25.94
N ASP A 40 -15.80 -8.24 -26.83
CA ASP A 40 -16.32 -9.57 -26.48
C ASP A 40 -15.38 -10.32 -25.53
N GLU A 41 -14.07 -10.22 -25.74
CA GLU A 41 -13.08 -10.81 -24.84
C GLU A 41 -13.14 -10.21 -23.44
N SER A 42 -13.25 -8.87 -23.32
CA SER A 42 -13.42 -8.22 -22.02
C SER A 42 -14.75 -8.58 -21.34
N ILE A 43 -15.82 -8.78 -22.11
CA ILE A 43 -17.12 -9.20 -21.58
C ILE A 43 -17.03 -10.62 -21.04
N ASN A 44 -16.38 -11.52 -21.77
CA ASN A 44 -16.14 -12.89 -21.31
C ASN A 44 -15.27 -12.91 -20.06
N GLU A 45 -14.17 -12.15 -20.02
CA GLU A 45 -13.31 -12.04 -18.84
C GLU A 45 -14.08 -11.54 -17.60
N LEU A 46 -14.93 -10.51 -17.78
CA LEU A 46 -15.80 -10.02 -16.70
C LEU A 46 -16.79 -11.10 -16.24
N ALA A 47 -17.43 -11.79 -17.18
CA ALA A 47 -18.40 -12.84 -16.86
C ALA A 47 -17.75 -14.00 -16.11
N ASP A 48 -16.57 -14.44 -16.54
CA ASP A 48 -15.78 -15.49 -15.90
C ASP A 48 -15.38 -15.09 -14.47
N GLY A 49 -14.86 -13.87 -14.28
CA GLY A 49 -14.49 -13.37 -12.95
C GLY A 49 -15.68 -13.26 -11.99
N LEU A 50 -16.86 -12.83 -12.49
CA LEU A 50 -18.09 -12.81 -11.70
C LEU A 50 -18.57 -14.22 -11.35
N TYR A 51 -18.51 -15.16 -12.31
CA TYR A 51 -18.90 -16.56 -12.10
C TYR A 51 -18.00 -17.22 -11.05
N GLU A 52 -16.68 -17.12 -11.18
CA GLU A 52 -15.71 -17.62 -10.20
C GLU A 52 -16.01 -17.10 -8.78
N PHE A 53 -16.37 -15.83 -8.65
CA PHE A 53 -16.73 -15.25 -7.36
C PHE A 53 -17.99 -15.89 -6.75
N THR A 54 -18.99 -16.26 -7.57
CA THR A 54 -20.19 -16.96 -7.08
C THR A 54 -19.90 -18.37 -6.58
N CYS A 55 -18.87 -19.02 -7.12
CA CYS A 55 -18.44 -20.36 -6.72
C CYS A 55 -17.67 -20.39 -5.40
N LEU A 56 -17.27 -19.23 -4.86
CA LEU A 56 -16.55 -19.17 -3.58
C LEU A 56 -17.43 -19.63 -2.41
N SER A 57 -16.84 -20.40 -1.51
CA SER A 57 -17.44 -20.70 -0.21
C SER A 57 -17.54 -19.46 0.69
N ARG A 58 -18.35 -19.55 1.75
CA ARG A 58 -18.44 -18.48 2.76
C ARG A 58 -17.07 -18.15 3.37
N ARG A 59 -16.25 -19.16 3.70
CA ARG A 59 -14.92 -18.96 4.30
C ARG A 59 -13.97 -18.26 3.32
N GLN A 60 -13.96 -18.66 2.05
CA GLN A 60 -13.16 -18.00 1.02
C GLN A 60 -13.57 -16.53 0.83
N ARG A 61 -14.87 -16.20 0.81
CA ARG A 61 -15.33 -14.81 0.73
C ARG A 61 -14.86 -13.96 1.91
N ILE A 62 -14.86 -14.51 3.13
CA ILE A 62 -14.33 -13.81 4.32
C ILE A 62 -12.83 -13.53 4.16
N ILE A 63 -12.06 -14.51 3.68
CA ILE A 63 -10.61 -14.36 3.46
C ILE A 63 -10.34 -13.27 2.43
N VAL A 64 -11.03 -13.30 1.28
CA VAL A 64 -10.89 -12.25 0.24
C VAL A 64 -11.26 -10.88 0.81
N ARG A 65 -12.33 -10.78 1.62
CA ARG A 65 -12.74 -9.53 2.28
C ARG A 65 -11.65 -8.97 3.19
N ASN A 66 -11.04 -9.81 4.02
CA ASN A 66 -9.96 -9.42 4.93
C ASN A 66 -8.72 -8.98 4.14
N ARG A 67 -8.36 -9.70 3.06
CA ARG A 67 -7.25 -9.28 2.18
C ARG A 67 -7.54 -7.94 1.49
N THR A 68 -8.77 -7.75 1.00
CA THR A 68 -9.19 -6.48 0.38
C THR A 68 -9.10 -5.32 1.38
N GLU A 69 -9.37 -5.58 2.66
CA GLU A 69 -9.30 -4.59 3.72
C GLU A 69 -7.86 -4.13 3.99
N ARG A 70 -6.89 -5.06 4.04
CA ARG A 70 -5.45 -4.75 4.18
C ARG A 70 -4.93 -3.79 3.11
N LEU A 71 -5.48 -3.86 1.90
CA LEU A 71 -5.08 -2.98 0.80
C LEU A 71 -5.45 -1.50 1.04
N SER A 72 -6.36 -1.22 1.97
CA SER A 72 -6.74 0.16 2.30
C SER A 72 -5.60 1.01 2.85
N GLU A 73 -4.58 0.41 3.48
CA GLU A 73 -3.39 1.12 3.97
C GLU A 73 -2.56 1.73 2.84
N LEU A 74 -2.48 1.04 1.69
CA LEU A 74 -1.81 1.54 0.49
C LEU A 74 -2.51 2.78 -0.08
N LEU A 75 -3.83 2.85 0.09
CA LEU A 75 -4.67 3.91 -0.45
C LEU A 75 -4.88 5.07 0.54
N ASP A 76 -4.26 5.01 1.72
CA ASP A 76 -4.34 6.08 2.71
C ASP A 76 -3.50 7.29 2.30
N TRP A 77 -3.92 8.48 2.74
CA TRP A 77 -3.17 9.71 2.48
C TRP A 77 -1.78 9.72 3.12
N LYS A 78 -1.55 8.99 4.21
CA LYS A 78 -0.21 8.81 4.77
C LYS A 78 0.75 8.22 3.73
N THR A 79 0.26 7.31 2.89
CA THR A 79 1.01 6.68 1.81
C THR A 79 1.03 7.58 0.56
N LEU A 80 -0.13 8.02 0.09
CA LEU A 80 -0.25 8.74 -1.20
C LEU A 80 0.23 10.20 -1.16
N SER A 81 0.36 10.82 0.02
CA SER A 81 0.80 12.22 0.15
C SER A 81 2.23 12.47 -0.33
N ILE A 82 3.06 11.44 -0.44
CA ILE A 82 4.44 11.56 -0.94
C ILE A 82 4.48 12.15 -2.35
N PHE A 83 3.57 11.75 -3.23
CA PHE A 83 3.50 12.26 -4.61
C PHE A 83 3.24 13.77 -4.66
N TYR A 84 2.44 14.31 -3.74
CA TYR A 84 2.22 15.76 -3.63
C TYR A 84 3.45 16.51 -3.10
N ARG A 85 4.15 15.93 -2.11
CA ARG A 85 5.38 16.50 -1.56
C ARG A 85 6.47 16.56 -2.62
N ASP A 86 6.60 15.50 -3.41
CA ASP A 86 7.57 15.41 -4.49
C ASP A 86 7.23 16.35 -5.64
N ALA A 87 5.96 16.45 -6.04
CA ALA A 87 5.52 17.43 -7.04
C ALA A 87 5.89 18.88 -6.64
N ARG A 88 5.67 19.25 -5.37
CA ARG A 88 6.06 20.56 -4.84
C ARG A 88 7.57 20.77 -4.84
N ARG A 89 8.33 19.76 -4.39
CA ARG A 89 9.80 19.80 -4.39
C ARG A 89 10.34 19.94 -5.82
N MET A 90 9.78 19.22 -6.78
CA MET A 90 10.15 19.32 -8.21
C MET A 90 9.85 20.72 -8.77
N ALA A 91 8.68 21.29 -8.47
CA ALA A 91 8.33 22.63 -8.91
C ALA A 91 9.28 23.71 -8.35
N LEU A 92 9.64 23.61 -7.06
CA LEU A 92 10.58 24.53 -6.43
C LEU A 92 11.99 24.38 -7.01
N LYS A 93 12.48 23.14 -7.18
CA LYS A 93 13.79 22.88 -7.83
C LYS A 93 13.87 23.45 -9.24
N LYS A 94 12.77 23.38 -10.00
CA LYS A 94 12.71 23.91 -11.38
C LYS A 94 12.70 25.44 -11.42
N THR A 95 12.06 26.09 -10.45
CA THR A 95 11.95 27.55 -10.39
C THR A 95 13.11 28.21 -9.65
N HIS A 96 13.73 27.50 -8.71
CA HIS A 96 14.81 27.98 -7.84
C HIS A 96 15.88 26.87 -7.73
N PRO A 97 16.80 26.77 -8.71
CA PRO A 97 17.82 25.70 -8.73
C PRO A 97 18.80 25.75 -7.53
N ASP A 98 18.97 26.94 -6.95
CA ASP A 98 19.80 27.24 -5.77
C ASP A 98 19.10 26.98 -4.43
N LEU A 99 17.84 26.50 -4.46
CA LEU A 99 17.01 26.31 -3.27
C LEU A 99 17.69 25.49 -2.17
N GLU A 100 18.39 24.40 -2.52
CA GLU A 100 19.00 23.54 -1.49
C GLU A 100 20.16 24.22 -0.77
N MET A 101 20.92 25.07 -1.46
CA MET A 101 21.97 25.89 -0.84
C MET A 101 21.34 26.95 0.09
N ARG A 102 20.26 27.58 -0.35
CA ARG A 102 19.53 28.56 0.47
C ARG A 102 18.88 27.93 1.70
N LEU A 103 18.37 26.71 1.58
CA LEU A 103 17.82 25.94 2.70
C LEU A 103 18.92 25.54 3.68
N SER A 104 20.08 25.06 3.20
CA SER A 104 21.20 24.73 4.08
C SER A 104 21.68 25.96 4.87
N ASP A 105 21.83 27.10 4.19
CA ASP A 105 22.25 28.35 4.82
C ASP A 105 21.24 28.80 5.90
N ALA A 106 19.94 28.73 5.58
CA ALA A 106 18.87 29.07 6.51
C ALA A 106 18.80 28.13 7.73
N VAL A 107 19.06 26.83 7.56
CA VAL A 107 19.09 25.87 8.68
C VAL A 107 20.26 26.15 9.62
N THR A 108 21.45 26.52 9.11
CA THR A 108 22.58 26.96 9.96
C THR A 108 22.27 28.22 10.77
N PHE A 109 21.40 29.10 10.26
CA PHE A 109 21.00 30.34 10.92
C PHE A 109 19.75 30.21 11.80
N MET A 110 19.09 29.05 11.86
CA MET A 110 17.95 28.88 12.77
C MET A 110 18.43 28.76 14.22
N PRO A 111 18.06 29.71 15.11
CA PRO A 111 18.39 29.59 16.52
C PRO A 111 17.71 28.36 17.11
N ARG A 112 18.43 27.65 17.98
CA ARG A 112 17.85 26.49 18.69
C ARG A 112 16.55 26.93 19.37
N PRO A 113 15.43 26.19 19.21
CA PRO A 113 14.22 26.54 19.92
C PRO A 113 14.50 26.49 21.42
N ILE A 114 14.02 27.49 22.17
CA ILE A 114 14.27 27.66 23.61
C ILE A 114 13.85 26.40 24.41
N SER A 115 12.93 25.61 23.88
CA SER A 115 12.41 24.37 24.45
C SER A 115 13.25 23.11 24.15
N ALA A 116 14.30 23.19 23.33
CA ALA A 116 15.15 22.03 23.06
C ALA A 116 16.07 21.74 24.28
N PRO A 117 15.99 20.55 24.89
CA PRO A 117 16.89 20.17 25.97
C PRO A 117 18.36 20.17 25.49
N GLY A 118 19.28 20.57 26.37
CA GLY A 118 20.69 20.80 26.03
C GLY A 118 21.51 19.56 25.64
N THR A 119 21.03 18.35 25.85
CA THR A 119 21.75 17.08 25.65
C THR A 119 20.79 15.90 25.46
N PRO A 120 21.22 14.78 24.83
CA PRO A 120 20.44 13.54 24.83
C PRO A 120 20.54 12.90 26.22
N SER A 121 19.42 12.83 26.95
CA SER A 121 19.30 11.92 28.09
C SER A 121 19.26 10.50 27.54
N VAL A 122 20.33 9.73 27.72
CA VAL A 122 20.32 8.29 27.52
C VAL A 122 19.38 7.72 28.58
N SER A 123 18.14 7.38 28.20
CA SER A 123 17.29 6.52 29.03
C SER A 123 17.93 5.14 29.06
N GLY A 124 18.39 4.71 30.24
CA GLY A 124 18.86 3.35 30.47
C GLY A 124 17.77 2.30 30.17
N PRO A 125 18.14 1.03 29.99
CA PRO A 125 17.19 -0.01 29.61
C PRO A 125 16.26 -0.34 30.79
N THR A 126 14.96 -0.29 30.57
CA THR A 126 13.95 -0.79 31.51
C THR A 126 13.27 -2.04 30.96
N THR A 127 13.60 -3.17 31.61
CA THR A 127 12.89 -4.47 31.74
C THR A 127 12.52 -5.30 30.50
N PRO A 128 12.81 -6.62 30.48
CA PRO A 128 12.29 -7.55 29.49
C PRO A 128 10.84 -7.94 29.83
N HIS A 129 9.93 -7.79 28.88
CA HIS A 129 8.58 -8.37 28.94
C HIS A 129 8.56 -9.56 27.99
N GLU A 130 8.35 -10.77 28.52
CA GLU A 130 7.96 -11.95 27.74
C GLU A 130 6.53 -11.73 27.22
N SER A 131 6.33 -11.90 25.92
CA SER A 131 4.98 -12.02 25.33
C SER A 131 4.85 -13.39 24.67
N ASP A 132 3.81 -14.11 25.09
CA ASP A 132 3.37 -15.45 24.68
C ASP A 132 3.55 -15.74 23.20
N SER A 133 4.19 -16.88 22.91
CA SER A 133 4.54 -17.37 21.58
C SER A 133 3.67 -18.56 21.13
N GLU A 134 2.39 -18.59 21.48
CA GLU A 134 1.53 -19.77 21.25
C GLU A 134 0.43 -19.59 20.18
N ASP A 135 0.21 -18.38 19.63
CA ASP A 135 -0.85 -18.11 18.64
C ASP A 135 -0.33 -17.83 17.20
N ASP A 136 0.99 -17.77 16.99
CA ASP A 136 1.62 -17.46 15.68
C ASP A 136 1.81 -18.70 14.77
N SER A 137 1.74 -19.91 15.33
CA SER A 137 2.15 -21.13 14.64
C SER A 137 1.25 -21.51 13.45
N GLU A 138 -0.08 -21.31 13.56
CA GLU A 138 -1.01 -21.66 12.48
C GLU A 138 -0.95 -20.68 11.30
N GLN A 139 -0.62 -19.40 11.56
CA GLN A 139 -0.45 -18.40 10.51
C GLN A 139 0.84 -18.62 9.74
N ASP A 140 1.93 -18.95 10.44
CA ASP A 140 3.21 -19.29 9.84
C ASP A 140 3.12 -20.53 8.92
N GLU A 141 2.34 -21.54 9.30
CA GLU A 141 2.13 -22.74 8.48
C GLU A 141 1.39 -22.43 7.17
N TYR A 142 0.40 -21.53 7.20
CA TYR A 142 -0.33 -21.10 6.01
C TYR A 142 0.55 -20.27 5.05
N GLU A 143 1.37 -19.38 5.61
CA GLU A 143 2.30 -18.54 4.84
C GLU A 143 3.40 -19.39 4.18
N GLN A 144 3.90 -20.42 4.85
CA GLN A 144 4.87 -21.38 4.28
C GLN A 144 4.30 -22.20 3.12
N GLN A 145 3.03 -22.62 3.20
CA GLN A 145 2.40 -23.38 2.11
C GLN A 145 2.27 -22.54 0.83
N LEU A 146 1.91 -21.25 0.96
CA LEU A 146 1.82 -20.31 -0.17
C LEU A 146 3.17 -19.95 -0.77
N TRP A 147 4.23 -19.93 0.04
CA TRP A 147 5.58 -19.59 -0.43
C TRP A 147 6.26 -20.77 -1.14
N ASN A 148 5.92 -21.99 -0.75
CA ASN A 148 6.43 -23.24 -1.34
C ASN A 148 5.71 -23.67 -2.63
N GLU A 149 4.67 -22.95 -3.06
CA GLU A 149 3.92 -23.22 -4.29
C GLU A 149 4.45 -22.44 -5.53
N LYS A 150 5.66 -21.87 -5.44
CA LYS A 150 6.41 -21.28 -6.56
C LYS A 150 7.55 -22.18 -7.05
#